data_AF-X0ZYT3-F1
#
_entry.id   AF-X0ZYT3-F1
#
_cell.length_a   1.000
_cell.length_b   1.000
_cell.length_c   1.000
_cell.angle_alpha   90.00
_cell.angle_beta   90.00
_cell.angle_gamma   90.00
#
_symmetry.space_group_name_H-M   'P 1'
#
loop_
_entity.id
_entity.type
_entity.pdbx_description
1 polymer ?
#
loop_
_entity_poly.entity_id
_entity_poly.type
_entity_poly.pdbx_seq_one_letter_code
_entity_poly.pdbx_strand_id
1 'polypeptide(L)'
;PWWAIGASLIAANISAEQFIGMSGSGYALGLAIASYEWMGALTLIIVGKYFLPIFMEKGLYTIPEFVEKRFSTNLKTILAVFWIGLYVFVNLASVLYLGSLALETIMGIPLIYGVAGLALFAAAYSLYGGLSAVAWTDVIQVVFLILGGLVTTYLALDTVSGGEGVMAGFKTIYETAPDRFAMILDKSNPEYKNLPGIGVLVGGLWVANLYYWGFNQYIIQRTLAAKSLKESQKGILFAGFLKLIIPAIVVVPGIAVISR
;
A
#
# COMPACT_ATOMS: atom_id res chain seq x y z
N PRO A 1 -21.37 4.61 1.68
CA PRO A 1 -21.84 3.45 0.86
C PRO A 1 -20.67 2.49 0.68
N TRP A 2 -20.93 1.20 0.44
CA TRP A 2 -19.91 0.16 0.37
C TRP A 2 -18.76 0.47 -0.61
N TRP A 3 -19.07 0.98 -1.81
CA TRP A 3 -18.06 1.30 -2.82
C TRP A 3 -17.11 2.43 -2.36
N ALA A 4 -17.64 3.43 -1.65
CA ALA A 4 -16.85 4.52 -1.12
C ALA A 4 -15.91 4.05 0.01
N ILE A 5 -16.35 3.07 0.82
CA ILE A 5 -15.51 2.46 1.85
C ILE A 5 -14.35 1.70 1.21
N GLY A 6 -14.64 0.85 0.22
CA GLY A 6 -13.60 0.08 -0.45
C GLY A 6 -12.62 0.95 -1.22
N ALA A 7 -13.12 1.95 -1.96
CA ALA A 7 -12.28 2.95 -2.61
C ALA A 7 -11.44 3.72 -1.59
N SER A 8 -12.01 4.11 -0.44
CA SER A 8 -11.29 4.80 0.62
C SER A 8 -10.20 3.95 1.28
N LEU A 9 -10.37 2.62 1.37
CA LEU A 9 -9.34 1.73 1.89
C LEU A 9 -8.15 1.64 0.95
N ILE A 10 -8.41 1.51 -0.35
CA ILE A 10 -7.38 1.45 -1.37
C ILE A 10 -6.69 2.81 -1.52
N ALA A 11 -7.47 3.89 -1.47
CA ALA A 11 -6.97 5.25 -1.43
C ALA A 11 -5.92 5.46 -0.34
N ALA A 12 -6.23 4.97 0.87
CA ALA A 12 -5.36 5.07 2.03
C ALA A 12 -4.09 4.21 1.92
N ASN A 13 -4.11 3.17 1.08
CA ASN A 13 -2.99 2.27 0.86
C ASN A 13 -2.12 2.72 -0.33
N ILE A 14 -2.70 3.40 -1.31
CA ILE A 14 -1.98 3.96 -2.44
C ILE A 14 -1.26 5.24 -2.00
N SER A 15 0.07 5.15 -1.87
CA SER A 15 0.95 6.24 -1.47
C SER A 15 2.22 6.29 -2.32
N ALA A 16 3.11 7.25 -2.05
CA ALA A 16 4.45 7.28 -2.66
C ALA A 16 5.26 6.01 -2.35
N GLU A 17 5.11 5.44 -1.15
CA GLU A 17 5.70 4.14 -0.79
C GLU A 17 5.19 3.04 -1.71
N GLN A 18 3.88 3.02 -1.95
CA GLN A 18 3.28 2.04 -2.82
C GLN A 18 3.76 2.20 -4.27
N PHE A 19 3.80 3.42 -4.80
CA PHE A 19 4.18 3.65 -6.20
C PHE A 19 5.67 3.47 -6.45
N ILE A 20 6.50 4.14 -5.67
CA ILE A 20 7.96 4.19 -5.89
C ILE A 20 8.61 2.97 -5.25
N GLY A 21 8.23 2.64 -4.01
CA GLY A 21 8.80 1.51 -3.28
C GLY A 21 8.44 0.15 -3.89
N MET A 22 7.18 -0.07 -4.30
CA MET A 22 6.81 -1.33 -4.97
C MET A 22 7.37 -1.40 -6.39
N SER A 23 7.54 -0.27 -7.09
CA SER A 23 8.19 -0.30 -8.42
C SER A 23 9.68 -0.64 -8.28
N GLY A 24 10.38 -0.04 -7.31
CA GLY A 24 11.76 -0.41 -7.00
C GLY A 24 11.89 -1.87 -6.55
N SER A 25 10.95 -2.35 -5.74
CA SER A 25 10.87 -3.76 -5.38
C SER A 25 10.52 -4.65 -6.59
N GLY A 26 9.69 -4.19 -7.52
CA GLY A 26 9.38 -4.89 -8.77
C GLY A 26 10.60 -5.00 -9.68
N TYR A 27 11.47 -3.99 -9.69
CA TYR A 27 12.77 -4.06 -10.35
C TYR A 27 13.70 -5.11 -9.70
N ALA A 28 13.76 -5.15 -8.36
CA ALA A 28 14.68 -6.02 -7.62
C ALA A 28 14.19 -7.47 -7.42
N LEU A 29 12.90 -7.67 -7.15
CA LEU A 29 12.24 -8.94 -6.78
C LEU A 29 11.31 -9.47 -7.87
N GLY A 30 10.90 -8.62 -8.82
CA GLY A 30 9.88 -8.98 -9.79
C GLY A 30 8.47 -9.03 -9.21
N LEU A 31 7.62 -9.84 -9.82
CA LEU A 31 6.21 -10.03 -9.48
C LEU A 31 6.03 -10.71 -8.12
N ALA A 32 7.06 -11.34 -7.55
CA ALA A 32 7.02 -11.94 -6.21
C ALA A 32 6.50 -10.97 -5.14
N ILE A 33 6.87 -9.68 -5.22
CA ILE A 33 6.45 -8.65 -4.26
C ILE A 33 4.92 -8.40 -4.31
N ALA A 34 4.25 -8.74 -5.40
CA ALA A 34 2.78 -8.68 -5.50
C ALA A 34 2.08 -9.57 -4.45
N SER A 35 2.81 -10.52 -3.84
CA SER A 35 2.32 -11.31 -2.71
C SER A 35 1.82 -10.43 -1.54
N TYR A 36 2.43 -9.26 -1.28
CA TYR A 36 1.94 -8.31 -0.27
C TYR A 36 0.50 -7.85 -0.57
N GLU A 37 0.20 -7.58 -1.84
CA GLU A 37 -1.12 -7.16 -2.27
C GLU A 37 -2.13 -8.30 -2.27
N TRP A 38 -1.77 -9.43 -2.85
CA TRP A 38 -2.67 -10.58 -3.01
C TRP A 38 -2.97 -11.27 -1.68
N MET A 39 -1.97 -11.43 -0.79
CA MET A 39 -2.22 -11.91 0.57
C MET A 39 -2.97 -10.88 1.41
N GLY A 40 -2.77 -9.58 1.14
CA GLY A 40 -3.60 -8.51 1.69
C GLY A 40 -5.07 -8.64 1.29
N ALA A 41 -5.37 -8.99 0.04
CA ALA A 41 -6.73 -9.24 -0.43
C ALA A 41 -7.40 -10.39 0.33
N LEU A 42 -6.68 -11.50 0.53
CA LEU A 42 -7.15 -12.62 1.34
C LEU A 42 -7.35 -12.22 2.81
N THR A 43 -6.42 -11.42 3.35
CA THR A 43 -6.49 -10.93 4.73
C THR A 43 -7.70 -10.04 4.95
N LEU A 44 -8.05 -9.18 3.98
CA LEU A 44 -9.25 -8.35 4.02
C LEU A 44 -10.51 -9.19 4.17
N ILE A 45 -10.60 -10.35 3.50
CA ILE A 45 -11.74 -11.28 3.67
C ILE A 45 -11.82 -11.76 5.13
N ILE A 46 -10.69 -12.13 5.73
CA ILE A 46 -10.62 -12.58 7.13
C ILE A 46 -11.03 -11.46 8.08
N VAL A 47 -10.48 -10.26 7.90
CA VAL A 47 -10.80 -9.09 8.73
C VAL A 47 -12.28 -8.74 8.61
N GLY A 48 -12.82 -8.69 7.39
CA GLY A 48 -14.22 -8.39 7.14
C GLY A 48 -15.18 -9.41 7.75
N LYS A 49 -14.84 -10.70 7.66
CA LYS A 49 -15.69 -11.79 8.15
C LYS A 49 -15.62 -11.99 9.66
N TYR A 50 -14.43 -11.86 10.25
CA TYR A 50 -14.19 -12.27 11.65
C TYR A 50 -13.89 -11.11 12.59
N PHE A 51 -13.19 -10.06 12.14
CA PHE A 51 -12.72 -9.00 13.05
C PHE A 51 -13.75 -7.86 13.13
N LEU A 52 -14.28 -7.42 11.98
CA LEU A 52 -15.28 -6.36 11.94
C LEU A 52 -16.53 -6.62 12.78
N PRO A 53 -17.13 -7.83 12.79
CA PRO A 53 -18.30 -8.09 13.63
C PRO A 53 -18.01 -7.80 15.10
N ILE A 54 -16.83 -8.19 15.59
CA ILE A 54 -16.42 -8.00 16.98
C ILE A 54 -16.29 -6.51 17.31
N PHE A 55 -15.64 -5.74 16.45
CA PHE A 55 -15.46 -4.30 16.67
C PHE A 55 -16.80 -3.56 16.66
N MET A 56 -17.68 -3.84 15.70
CA MET A 56 -18.96 -3.17 15.59
C MET A 56 -19.95 -3.57 16.69
N GLU A 57 -20.04 -4.86 17.02
CA GLU A 57 -20.93 -5.36 18.08
C GLU A 57 -20.56 -4.80 19.45
N LYS A 58 -19.26 -4.63 19.72
CA LYS A 58 -18.76 -4.05 20.96
C LYS A 58 -18.69 -2.51 20.95
N GLY A 59 -19.11 -1.86 19.87
CA GLY A 59 -19.07 -0.40 19.72
C GLY A 59 -17.66 0.17 19.86
N LEU A 60 -16.66 -0.54 19.33
CA LEU A 60 -15.25 -0.13 19.36
C LEU A 60 -14.94 0.67 18.10
N TYR A 61 -14.50 1.92 18.28
CA TYR A 61 -14.21 2.82 17.16
C TYR A 61 -12.71 3.04 16.95
N THR A 62 -11.89 2.70 17.96
CA THR A 62 -10.44 2.81 17.88
C THR A 62 -9.72 1.57 18.42
N ILE A 63 -8.55 1.27 17.89
CA ILE A 63 -7.65 0.19 18.35
C ILE A 63 -7.08 0.49 19.74
N PRO A 64 -6.66 1.73 20.07
CA PRO A 64 -6.35 2.08 21.46
C PRO A 64 -7.51 1.78 22.44
N GLU A 65 -8.75 2.10 22.06
CA GLU A 65 -9.94 1.79 22.86
C GLU A 65 -10.15 0.28 23.01
N PHE A 66 -9.97 -0.48 21.93
CA PHE A 66 -10.00 -1.95 21.98
C PHE A 66 -8.98 -2.49 22.99
N VAL A 67 -7.73 -2.01 22.94
CA VAL A 67 -6.65 -2.44 23.86
C VAL A 67 -7.00 -2.11 25.30
N GLU A 68 -7.53 -0.91 25.55
CA GLU A 68 -7.91 -0.48 26.89
C GLU A 68 -9.07 -1.27 27.46
N LYS A 69 -10.14 -1.48 26.69
CA LYS A 69 -11.30 -2.28 27.11
C LYS A 69 -10.98 -3.76 27.28
N ARG A 70 -10.06 -4.32 26.47
CA ARG A 70 -9.73 -5.74 26.50
C ARG A 70 -8.64 -6.09 27.52
N PHE A 71 -7.72 -5.17 27.78
CA PHE A 71 -6.53 -5.41 28.59
C PHE A 71 -6.38 -4.36 29.70
N SER A 72 -5.70 -3.24 29.42
CA SER A 72 -5.47 -2.18 30.41
C SER A 72 -5.03 -0.87 29.76
N THR A 73 -5.23 0.24 30.47
CA THR A 73 -4.71 1.56 30.08
C THR A 73 -3.17 1.58 30.01
N ASN A 74 -2.49 0.83 30.87
CA ASN A 74 -1.01 0.72 30.83
C ASN A 74 -0.53 0.14 29.50
N LEU A 75 -1.15 -0.93 29.02
CA LEU A 75 -0.80 -1.53 27.73
C LEU A 75 -1.10 -0.58 26.57
N LYS A 76 -2.24 0.13 26.61
CA LYS A 76 -2.57 1.17 25.63
C LYS A 76 -1.47 2.23 25.54
N THR A 77 -0.95 2.70 26.68
CA THR A 77 0.14 3.70 26.70
C THR A 77 1.44 3.15 26.11
N ILE A 78 1.82 1.92 26.45
CA ILE A 78 3.02 1.28 25.88
C ILE A 78 2.91 1.19 24.35
N LEU A 79 1.77 0.73 23.83
CA LEU A 79 1.56 0.64 22.39
C LEU A 79 1.50 2.01 21.72
N ALA A 80 0.95 3.03 22.38
CA ALA A 80 0.95 4.40 21.87
C ALA A 80 2.38 4.93 21.66
N VAL A 81 3.30 4.67 22.59
CA VAL A 81 4.72 5.04 22.43
C VAL A 81 5.34 4.33 21.22
N PHE A 82 5.09 3.02 21.06
CA PHE A 82 5.58 2.27 19.91
C PHE A 82 5.00 2.77 18.59
N TRP A 83 3.70 3.08 18.53
CA TRP A 83 3.10 3.63 17.32
C TRP A 83 3.63 5.02 16.98
N ILE A 84 3.82 5.91 17.95
CA ILE A 84 4.42 7.23 17.69
C ILE A 84 5.83 7.04 17.10
N GLY A 85 6.65 6.17 17.69
CA GLY A 85 7.97 5.85 17.16
C GLY A 85 7.90 5.32 15.71
N LEU A 86 7.03 4.35 15.45
CA LEU A 86 6.83 3.78 14.12
C LEU A 86 6.40 4.85 13.10
N TYR A 87 5.43 5.69 13.43
CA TYR A 87 4.94 6.73 12.52
C TYR A 87 6.01 7.78 12.23
N VAL A 88 6.79 8.20 13.22
CA VAL A 88 7.83 9.23 13.05
C VAL A 88 9.04 8.68 12.31
N PHE A 89 9.61 7.57 12.76
CA PHE A 89 10.90 7.09 12.28
C PHE A 89 10.81 6.18 11.06
N VAL A 90 9.66 5.56 10.81
CA VAL A 90 9.47 4.67 9.66
C VAL A 90 8.58 5.33 8.63
N ASN A 91 7.32 5.61 8.96
CA ASN A 91 6.35 6.02 7.95
C ASN A 91 6.63 7.44 7.41
N LEU A 92 6.73 8.45 8.27
CA LEU A 92 6.98 9.82 7.81
C LEU A 92 8.35 9.95 7.12
N ALA A 93 9.38 9.31 7.67
CA ALA A 93 10.71 9.29 7.07
C ALA A 93 10.69 8.66 5.66
N SER A 94 10.04 7.50 5.50
CA SER A 94 9.96 6.80 4.23
C SER A 94 9.16 7.57 3.19
N VAL A 95 8.00 8.12 3.55
CA VAL A 95 7.18 8.93 2.63
C VAL A 95 7.91 10.19 2.18
N LEU A 96 8.57 10.92 3.09
CA LEU A 96 9.34 12.12 2.73
C LEU A 96 10.55 11.78 1.85
N TYR A 97 11.26 10.71 2.16
CA TYR A 97 12.40 10.25 1.36
C TYR A 97 11.97 9.85 -0.05
N LEU A 98 10.99 8.96 -0.18
CA LEU A 98 10.51 8.48 -1.48
C LEU A 98 9.86 9.61 -2.29
N GLY A 99 9.10 10.48 -1.63
CA GLY A 99 8.55 11.67 -2.26
C GLY A 99 9.65 12.58 -2.81
N SER A 100 10.68 12.85 -2.02
CA SER A 100 11.81 13.67 -2.44
C SER A 100 12.63 13.02 -3.56
N LEU A 101 12.85 11.71 -3.50
CA LEU A 101 13.51 10.95 -4.57
C LEU A 101 12.78 11.12 -5.90
N ALA A 102 11.44 11.19 -5.88
CA ALA A 102 10.64 11.48 -7.07
C ALA A 102 10.91 12.91 -7.60
N LEU A 103 10.94 13.91 -6.71
CA LEU A 103 11.22 15.31 -7.08
C LEU A 103 12.63 15.45 -7.67
N GLU A 104 13.61 14.76 -7.08
CA GLU A 104 14.99 14.74 -7.56
C GLU A 104 15.09 14.11 -8.95
N THR A 105 14.44 12.96 -9.15
CA THR A 105 14.49 12.23 -10.42
C THR A 105 13.78 12.96 -11.54
N ILE A 106 12.64 13.61 -11.26
CA ILE A 106 11.78 14.22 -12.29
C ILE A 106 12.15 15.69 -12.55
N MET A 107 12.44 16.45 -11.49
CA MET A 107 12.65 17.90 -11.56
C MET A 107 14.09 18.33 -11.27
N GLY A 108 14.98 17.40 -10.91
CA GLY A 108 16.38 17.72 -10.57
C GLY A 108 16.54 18.47 -9.25
N ILE A 109 15.53 18.46 -8.38
CA ILE A 109 15.59 19.12 -7.07
C ILE A 109 16.42 18.25 -6.11
N PRO A 110 17.53 18.74 -5.53
CA PRO A 110 18.36 17.89 -4.67
C PRO A 110 17.57 17.35 -3.48
N LEU A 111 17.81 16.08 -3.13
CA LEU A 111 17.02 15.31 -2.16
C LEU A 111 16.72 16.07 -0.85
N ILE A 112 17.70 16.76 -0.27
CA ILE A 112 17.51 17.46 1.01
C ILE A 112 16.51 18.61 0.91
N TYR A 113 16.52 19.34 -0.21
CA TYR A 113 15.58 20.44 -0.47
C TYR A 113 14.19 19.90 -0.79
N GLY A 114 14.09 18.77 -1.49
CA GLY A 114 12.81 18.10 -1.72
C GLY A 114 12.16 17.63 -0.40
N VAL A 115 12.94 17.02 0.51
CA VAL A 115 12.46 16.61 1.84
C VAL A 115 11.97 17.83 2.64
N ALA A 116 12.79 18.89 2.71
CA ALA A 116 12.43 20.10 3.44
C ALA A 116 11.17 20.76 2.86
N GLY A 117 11.07 20.84 1.54
CA GLY A 117 9.91 21.41 0.84
C GLY A 117 8.62 20.62 1.10
N LEU A 118 8.67 19.29 0.98
CA LEU A 118 7.52 18.42 1.28
C LEU A 118 7.11 18.52 2.75
N ALA A 119 8.07 18.55 3.68
CA ALA A 119 7.78 18.69 5.11
C ALA A 119 7.13 20.04 5.45
N LEU A 120 7.63 21.14 4.89
CA LEU A 120 7.04 22.47 5.07
C LEU A 120 5.62 22.55 4.48
N PHE A 121 5.43 22.01 3.29
CA PHE A 121 4.10 21.97 2.66
C PHE A 121 3.12 21.14 3.50
N ALA A 122 3.56 19.96 3.97
CA ALA A 122 2.77 19.10 4.84
C ALA A 122 2.39 19.79 6.16
N ALA A 123 3.33 20.47 6.81
CA ALA A 123 3.08 21.22 8.02
C ALA A 123 2.11 22.38 7.78
N ALA A 124 2.30 23.15 6.70
CA ALA A 124 1.43 24.26 6.36
C ALA A 124 -0.02 23.81 6.16
N TYR A 125 -0.28 22.84 5.27
CA TYR A 125 -1.66 22.44 5.03
C TYR A 125 -2.29 21.74 6.25
N SER A 126 -1.49 21.03 7.06
CA SER A 126 -2.00 20.39 8.29
C SER A 126 -2.42 21.41 9.35
N LEU A 127 -1.70 22.53 9.47
CA LEU A 127 -2.02 23.58 10.44
C LEU A 127 -3.25 24.41 10.02
N TYR A 128 -3.42 24.66 8.72
CA TYR A 128 -4.49 25.53 8.22
C TYR A 128 -5.75 24.80 7.72
N GLY A 129 -5.64 23.56 7.24
CA GLY A 129 -6.75 22.87 6.54
C GLY A 129 -7.68 22.02 7.41
N GLY A 130 -7.18 21.49 8.53
CA GLY A 130 -7.92 20.56 9.37
C GLY A 130 -8.27 19.21 8.70
N LEU A 131 -8.79 18.25 9.45
CA LEU A 131 -8.96 16.85 9.01
C LEU A 131 -9.89 16.69 7.79
N SER A 132 -10.84 17.61 7.60
CA SER A 132 -11.83 17.56 6.51
C SER A 132 -11.23 17.90 5.15
N ALA A 133 -10.34 18.91 5.08
CA ALA A 133 -9.67 19.28 3.84
C ALA A 133 -8.81 18.12 3.30
N VAL A 134 -8.14 17.41 4.20
CA VAL A 134 -7.31 16.23 3.88
C VAL A 134 -8.13 15.11 3.25
N ALA A 135 -9.32 14.83 3.79
CA ALA A 135 -10.17 13.76 3.29
C ALA A 135 -10.64 14.00 1.84
N TRP A 136 -10.90 15.25 1.45
CA TRP A 136 -11.29 15.59 0.08
C TRP A 136 -10.13 15.50 -0.90
N THR A 137 -8.93 15.93 -0.48
CA THR A 137 -7.73 15.80 -1.32
C THR A 137 -7.36 14.34 -1.55
N ASP A 138 -7.52 13.46 -0.55
CA ASP A 138 -7.27 12.01 -0.68
C ASP A 138 -8.08 11.39 -1.82
N VAL A 139 -9.37 11.74 -1.94
CA VAL A 139 -10.26 11.15 -2.96
C VAL A 139 -9.81 11.52 -4.37
N ILE A 140 -9.48 12.81 -4.57
CA ILE A 140 -9.03 13.31 -5.88
C ILE A 140 -7.66 12.74 -6.23
N GLN A 141 -6.73 12.71 -5.28
CA GLN A 141 -5.37 12.23 -5.46
C GLN A 141 -5.34 10.77 -5.96
N VAL A 142 -6.23 9.93 -5.46
CA VAL A 142 -6.24 8.50 -5.80
C VAL A 142 -6.65 8.25 -7.24
N VAL A 143 -7.56 9.07 -7.79
CA VAL A 143 -7.90 9.02 -9.22
C VAL A 143 -6.66 9.34 -10.06
N PHE A 144 -5.92 10.39 -9.70
CA PHE A 144 -4.68 10.77 -10.40
C PHE A 144 -3.58 9.72 -10.26
N LEU A 145 -3.41 9.10 -9.09
CA LEU A 145 -2.42 8.06 -8.88
C LEU A 145 -2.74 6.80 -9.69
N ILE A 146 -4.00 6.34 -9.69
CA ILE A 146 -4.42 5.19 -10.50
C ILE A 146 -4.22 5.48 -11.98
N LEU A 147 -4.70 6.63 -12.48
CA LEU A 147 -4.55 6.99 -13.89
C LEU A 147 -3.07 7.16 -14.27
N GLY A 148 -2.29 7.86 -13.46
CA GLY A 148 -0.86 8.07 -13.67
C GLY A 148 -0.09 6.75 -13.71
N GLY A 149 -0.42 5.82 -12.82
CA GLY A 149 0.16 4.49 -12.84
C GLY A 149 -0.23 3.63 -14.04
N LEU A 150 -1.50 3.69 -14.48
CA LEU A 150 -1.95 3.00 -15.69
C LEU A 150 -1.26 3.55 -16.93
N VAL A 151 -1.16 4.87 -17.06
CA VAL A 151 -0.44 5.54 -18.14
C VAL A 151 1.05 5.15 -18.10
N THR A 152 1.67 5.15 -16.93
CA THR A 152 3.08 4.77 -16.78
C THR A 152 3.32 3.33 -17.18
N THR A 153 2.44 2.41 -16.77
CA THR A 153 2.51 0.99 -17.14
C THR A 153 2.34 0.81 -18.65
N TYR A 154 1.35 1.48 -19.25
CA TYR A 154 1.10 1.47 -20.69
C TYR A 154 2.35 1.92 -21.45
N LEU A 155 2.88 3.09 -21.11
CA LEU A 155 4.05 3.67 -21.79
C LEU A 155 5.31 2.80 -21.61
N ALA A 156 5.50 2.24 -20.42
CA ALA A 156 6.65 1.36 -20.15
C ALA A 156 6.61 0.11 -21.04
N LEU A 157 5.46 -0.56 -21.10
CA LEU A 157 5.29 -1.79 -21.89
C LEU A 157 5.31 -1.51 -23.40
N ASP A 158 4.65 -0.44 -23.84
CA ASP A 158 4.68 -0.02 -25.24
C ASP A 158 6.12 0.30 -25.68
N THR A 159 6.89 1.00 -24.84
CA THR A 159 8.28 1.30 -25.18
C THR A 159 9.17 0.05 -25.22
N VAL A 160 9.00 -0.90 -24.29
CA VAL A 160 9.74 -2.17 -24.31
C VAL A 160 9.40 -2.99 -25.56
N SER A 161 8.17 -2.86 -26.07
CA SER A 161 7.75 -3.50 -27.32
C SER A 161 8.19 -2.78 -28.59
N GLY A 162 8.82 -1.62 -28.50
CA GLY A 162 9.13 -0.79 -29.67
C GLY A 162 7.90 -0.18 -30.34
N GLY A 163 6.78 -0.01 -29.62
CA GLY A 163 5.53 0.54 -30.13
C GLY A 163 4.52 -0.49 -30.66
N GLU A 164 4.78 -1.79 -30.46
CA GLU A 164 3.86 -2.89 -30.83
C GLU A 164 2.71 -3.08 -29.82
N GLY A 165 2.67 -2.27 -28.77
CA GLY A 165 1.61 -2.25 -27.77
C GLY A 165 1.89 -3.12 -26.54
N VAL A 166 0.99 -2.98 -25.57
CA VAL A 166 1.11 -3.52 -24.21
C VAL A 166 1.27 -5.05 -24.17
N MET A 167 0.55 -5.78 -25.02
CA MET A 167 0.61 -7.25 -25.03
C MET A 167 1.96 -7.77 -25.54
N ALA A 168 2.52 -7.12 -26.57
CA ALA A 168 3.86 -7.41 -27.04
C ALA A 168 4.89 -7.06 -25.96
N GLY A 169 4.74 -5.91 -25.30
CA GLY A 169 5.61 -5.50 -24.19
C GLY A 169 5.64 -6.51 -23.05
N PHE A 170 4.47 -7.02 -22.65
CA PHE A 170 4.37 -8.08 -21.63
C PHE A 170 5.10 -9.36 -22.03
N LYS A 171 4.97 -9.76 -23.30
CA LYS A 171 5.67 -10.94 -23.83
C LYS A 171 7.19 -10.71 -23.79
N THR A 172 7.66 -9.55 -24.24
CA THR A 172 9.09 -9.19 -24.24
C THR A 172 9.69 -9.21 -22.84
N ILE A 173 9.03 -8.63 -21.84
CA ILE A 173 9.55 -8.64 -20.46
C ILE A 173 9.57 -10.05 -19.86
N TYR A 174 8.59 -10.89 -20.21
CA TYR A 174 8.53 -12.27 -19.76
C TYR A 174 9.65 -13.12 -20.36
N GLU A 175 9.94 -12.93 -21.64
CA GLU A 175 11.03 -13.62 -22.34
C GLU A 175 12.41 -13.13 -21.90
N THR A 176 12.56 -11.82 -21.63
CA THR A 176 13.84 -11.21 -21.25
C THR A 176 14.19 -11.46 -19.78
N ALA A 177 13.20 -11.49 -18.90
CA ALA A 177 13.41 -11.60 -17.45
C ALA A 177 12.42 -12.59 -16.79
N PRO A 178 12.41 -13.88 -17.19
CA PRO A 178 11.44 -14.87 -16.70
C PRO A 178 11.51 -15.07 -15.19
N ASP A 179 12.70 -14.97 -14.59
CA ASP A 179 12.90 -15.09 -13.14
C ASP A 179 12.17 -13.99 -12.35
N ARG A 180 11.85 -12.85 -12.99
CA ARG A 180 11.06 -11.78 -12.40
C ARG A 180 9.58 -12.11 -12.32
N PHE A 181 9.13 -13.24 -12.86
CA PHE A 181 7.76 -13.72 -12.74
C PHE A 181 7.64 -14.90 -11.76
N ALA A 182 8.75 -15.35 -11.17
CA ALA A 182 8.72 -16.35 -10.12
C ALA A 182 8.03 -15.78 -8.86
N MET A 183 6.89 -16.37 -8.47
CA MET A 183 6.14 -15.92 -7.29
C MET A 183 6.71 -16.40 -5.97
N ILE A 184 7.37 -17.56 -5.99
CA ILE A 184 7.98 -18.20 -4.82
C ILE A 184 9.47 -18.28 -5.09
N LEU A 185 10.25 -17.48 -4.35
CA LEU A 185 11.70 -17.42 -4.54
C LEU A 185 12.39 -18.66 -3.98
N ASP A 186 13.33 -19.22 -4.74
CA ASP A 186 14.22 -20.26 -4.27
C ASP A 186 15.31 -19.68 -3.36
N LYS A 187 15.90 -20.52 -2.49
CA LYS A 187 17.00 -20.10 -1.58
C LYS A 187 18.24 -19.59 -2.32
N SER A 188 18.42 -20.01 -3.57
CA SER A 188 19.50 -19.53 -4.44
C SER A 188 19.28 -18.10 -4.92
N ASN A 189 18.05 -17.56 -4.87
CA ASN A 189 17.77 -16.20 -5.27
C ASN A 189 18.37 -15.20 -4.26
N PRO A 190 19.15 -14.18 -4.71
CA PRO A 190 19.74 -13.18 -3.82
C PRO A 190 18.71 -12.49 -2.91
N GLU A 191 17.48 -12.34 -3.39
CA GLU A 191 16.40 -11.67 -2.70
C GLU A 191 15.56 -12.59 -1.79
N TYR A 192 15.91 -13.87 -1.66
CA TYR A 192 15.22 -14.81 -0.77
C TYR A 192 15.17 -14.32 0.68
N LYS A 193 16.18 -13.58 1.14
CA LYS A 193 16.19 -12.99 2.48
C LYS A 193 15.09 -11.95 2.68
N ASN A 194 14.71 -11.24 1.62
CA ASN A 194 13.66 -10.22 1.64
C ASN A 194 12.27 -10.84 1.45
N LEU A 195 12.14 -11.84 0.57
CA LEU A 195 10.92 -12.63 0.37
C LEU A 195 11.22 -14.14 0.46
N PRO A 196 11.11 -14.77 1.65
CA PRO A 196 11.57 -16.13 1.89
C PRO A 196 10.62 -17.20 1.37
N GLY A 197 10.55 -17.33 0.04
CA GLY A 197 9.85 -18.40 -0.67
C GLY A 197 8.43 -18.62 -0.16
N ILE A 198 8.10 -19.85 0.22
CA ILE A 198 6.75 -20.23 0.70
C ILE A 198 6.31 -19.47 1.96
N GLY A 199 7.25 -18.86 2.70
CA GLY A 199 6.97 -18.00 3.84
C GLY A 199 6.05 -16.82 3.51
N VAL A 200 5.95 -16.42 2.23
CA VAL A 200 4.97 -15.42 1.78
C VAL A 200 3.52 -15.92 1.89
N LEU A 201 3.26 -17.22 1.77
CA LEU A 201 1.91 -17.78 1.85
C LEU A 201 1.53 -18.25 3.25
N VAL A 202 2.48 -18.80 4.01
CA VAL A 202 2.18 -19.48 5.29
C VAL A 202 2.91 -18.86 6.49
N GLY A 203 3.80 -17.92 6.26
CA GLY A 203 4.71 -17.39 7.29
C GLY A 203 4.43 -15.93 7.66
N GLY A 204 5.51 -15.15 7.78
CA GLY A 204 5.50 -13.80 8.35
C GLY A 204 4.65 -12.78 7.59
N LEU A 205 4.31 -13.02 6.32
CA LEU A 205 3.47 -12.11 5.56
C LEU A 205 2.04 -12.01 6.13
N TRP A 206 1.57 -13.04 6.83
CA TRP A 206 0.34 -12.97 7.61
C TRP A 206 0.44 -12.00 8.78
N VAL A 207 1.59 -11.93 9.47
CA VAL A 207 1.80 -11.00 10.59
C VAL A 207 1.70 -9.56 10.08
N ALA A 208 2.40 -9.25 8.98
CA ALA A 208 2.35 -7.93 8.37
C ALA A 208 0.94 -7.55 7.94
N ASN A 209 0.25 -8.43 7.21
CA ASN A 209 -1.08 -8.13 6.69
C ASN A 209 -2.17 -8.09 7.77
N LEU A 210 -2.18 -9.01 8.74
CA LEU A 210 -3.17 -9.01 9.82
C LEU A 210 -3.02 -7.78 10.72
N TYR A 211 -1.79 -7.37 11.01
CA TYR A 211 -1.54 -6.12 11.70
C TYR A 211 -2.07 -4.93 10.88
N TYR A 212 -1.64 -4.79 9.63
CA TYR A 212 -1.97 -3.64 8.80
C TYR A 212 -3.47 -3.52 8.52
N TRP A 213 -4.13 -4.60 8.09
CA TRP A 213 -5.55 -4.55 7.71
C TRP A 213 -6.51 -4.73 8.89
N GLY A 214 -6.10 -5.49 9.91
CA GLY A 214 -6.97 -5.83 11.04
C GLY A 214 -6.89 -4.86 12.21
N PHE A 215 -5.71 -4.29 12.47
CA PHE A 215 -5.43 -3.53 13.70
C PHE A 215 -4.69 -2.21 13.49
N ASN A 216 -4.39 -1.78 12.26
CA ASN A 216 -3.89 -0.43 12.05
C ASN A 216 -5.07 0.56 12.15
N GLN A 217 -4.97 1.48 13.11
CA GLN A 217 -6.01 2.49 13.38
C GLN A 217 -6.41 3.26 12.11
N TYR A 218 -5.45 3.68 11.30
CA TYR A 218 -5.71 4.51 10.12
C TYR A 218 -6.54 3.78 9.06
N ILE A 219 -6.35 2.46 8.93
CA ILE A 219 -7.02 1.63 7.94
C ILE A 219 -8.39 1.17 8.45
N ILE A 220 -8.41 0.54 9.63
CA ILE A 220 -9.64 -0.09 10.15
C ILE A 220 -10.73 0.95 10.42
N GLN A 221 -10.38 2.17 10.84
CA GLN A 221 -11.34 3.24 11.16
C GLN A 221 -12.22 3.61 9.95
N ARG A 222 -11.67 3.55 8.72
CA ARG A 222 -12.44 3.80 7.48
C ARG A 222 -13.55 2.76 7.28
N THR A 223 -13.34 1.53 7.74
CA THR A 223 -14.33 0.45 7.66
C THR A 223 -15.35 0.50 8.81
N LEU A 224 -14.94 0.99 9.98
CA LEU A 224 -15.80 1.16 11.15
C LEU A 224 -16.74 2.36 11.02
N ALA A 225 -16.38 3.36 10.19
CA ALA A 225 -17.20 4.54 9.91
C ALA A 225 -18.43 4.26 9.00
N ALA A 226 -18.67 3.00 8.61
CA ALA A 226 -19.80 2.67 7.76
C ALA A 226 -21.14 2.71 8.49
N LYS A 227 -22.23 2.82 7.72
CA LYS A 227 -23.60 2.80 8.25
C LYS A 227 -24.02 1.46 8.84
N SER A 228 -23.39 0.36 8.43
CA SER A 228 -23.70 -0.99 8.93
C SER A 228 -22.56 -1.96 8.64
N LEU A 229 -22.49 -3.05 9.41
CA LEU A 229 -21.56 -4.16 9.18
C LEU A 229 -21.64 -4.71 7.75
N LYS A 230 -22.85 -4.84 7.20
CA LYS A 230 -23.06 -5.34 5.83
C LYS A 230 -22.42 -4.42 4.79
N GLU A 231 -22.54 -3.11 4.96
CA GLU A 231 -21.90 -2.13 4.07
C GLU A 231 -20.36 -2.15 4.23
N SER A 232 -19.84 -2.31 5.44
CA SER A 232 -18.40 -2.47 5.67
C SER A 232 -17.83 -3.72 5.04
N GLN A 233 -18.52 -4.86 5.19
CA GLN A 233 -18.09 -6.14 4.62
C GLN A 233 -18.06 -6.08 3.10
N LYS A 234 -19.10 -5.51 2.45
CA LYS A 234 -19.08 -5.27 1.01
C LYS A 234 -17.95 -4.32 0.59
N GLY A 235 -17.69 -3.27 1.36
CA GLY A 235 -16.60 -2.33 1.09
C GLY A 235 -15.23 -2.96 1.20
N ILE A 236 -15.00 -3.76 2.25
CA ILE A 236 -13.77 -4.54 2.42
C ILE A 236 -13.57 -5.57 1.30
N LEU A 237 -14.63 -6.28 0.87
CA LEU A 237 -14.55 -7.22 -0.24
C LEU A 237 -14.22 -6.50 -1.56
N PHE A 238 -14.81 -5.32 -1.79
CA PHE A 238 -14.49 -4.49 -2.95
C PHE A 238 -13.03 -4.02 -2.91
N ALA A 239 -12.52 -3.59 -1.75
CA ALA A 239 -11.10 -3.28 -1.58
C ALA A 239 -10.22 -4.51 -1.88
N GLY A 240 -10.56 -5.68 -1.34
CA GLY A 240 -9.84 -6.93 -1.61
C GLY A 240 -9.75 -7.24 -3.11
N PHE A 241 -10.85 -7.06 -3.85
CA PHE A 241 -10.84 -7.20 -5.31
C PHE A 241 -9.89 -6.20 -5.98
N LEU A 242 -9.94 -4.91 -5.60
CA LEU A 242 -9.08 -3.89 -6.18
C LEU A 242 -7.59 -4.19 -5.95
N LYS A 243 -7.22 -4.74 -4.78
CA LYS A 243 -5.83 -5.15 -4.50
C LYS A 243 -5.26 -6.17 -5.49
N LEU A 244 -6.11 -6.99 -6.11
CA LEU A 244 -5.64 -7.94 -7.13
C LEU A 244 -5.09 -7.23 -8.37
N ILE A 245 -5.60 -6.02 -8.65
CA ILE A 245 -5.27 -5.22 -9.84
C ILE A 245 -4.08 -4.29 -9.56
N ILE A 246 -3.88 -3.85 -8.31
CA ILE A 246 -2.84 -2.88 -7.94
C ILE A 246 -1.42 -3.27 -8.41
N PRO A 247 -0.96 -4.53 -8.33
CA PRO A 247 0.38 -4.90 -8.82
C PRO A 247 0.62 -4.59 -10.29
N ALA A 248 -0.42 -4.60 -11.13
CA ALA A 248 -0.29 -4.21 -12.54
C ALA A 248 0.13 -2.74 -12.68
N ILE A 249 -0.18 -1.89 -11.70
CA ILE A 249 0.06 -0.45 -11.72
C ILE A 249 1.37 -0.08 -11.01
N VAL A 250 1.73 -0.83 -9.96
CA VAL A 250 2.85 -0.45 -9.06
C VAL A 250 4.03 -1.41 -9.06
N VAL A 251 3.92 -2.60 -9.68
CA VAL A 251 5.02 -3.59 -9.77
C VAL A 251 5.49 -3.75 -11.21
N VAL A 252 4.54 -3.90 -12.15
CA VAL A 252 4.86 -4.12 -13.56
C VAL A 252 5.74 -3.01 -14.17
N PRO A 253 5.53 -1.71 -13.89
CA PRO A 253 6.46 -0.67 -14.36
C PRO A 253 7.91 -0.93 -13.94
N GLY A 254 8.13 -1.40 -12.71
CA GLY A 254 9.45 -1.75 -12.20
C GLY A 254 10.11 -2.90 -12.95
N ILE A 255 9.32 -3.92 -13.31
CA ILE A 255 9.81 -5.07 -14.11
C ILE A 255 10.17 -4.60 -15.54
N ALA A 256 9.34 -3.74 -16.13
CA ALA A 256 9.54 -3.27 -17.51
C ALA A 256 10.85 -2.49 -17.71
N VAL A 257 11.39 -1.86 -16.65
CA VAL A 257 12.68 -1.16 -16.71
C VAL A 257 13.85 -2.12 -16.93
N ILE A 258 13.73 -3.39 -16.55
CA ILE A 258 14.82 -4.39 -16.65
C ILE A 258 15.10 -4.78 -18.10
N SER A 259 14.11 -4.69 -18.98
CA SER A 259 14.20 -5.13 -20.38
C SER A 259 14.70 -4.05 -21.34
N ARG A 260 15.42 -3.05 -20.84
CA ARG A 260 16.11 -2.02 -21.63
C ARG A 260 17.61 -2.19 -21.62
#